data_AF-Q8DLY4-F1
#
_entry.id   AF-Q8DLY4-F1
#
_cell.length_a   1.000
_cell.length_b   1.000
_cell.length_c   1.000
_cell.angle_alpha   90.00
_cell.angle_beta   90.00
_cell.angle_gamma   90.00
#
_symmetry.space_group_name_H-M   'P 1'
#
loop_
_entity.id
_entity.type
_entity.pdbx_description
1 polymer ?
#
loop_
_entity_poly.entity_id
_entity_poly.type
_entity_poly.pdbx_seq_one_letter_code
_entity_poly.pdbx_strand_id
1 'polypeptide(L)'
;MSFFRDLNAFLEQKLEDFIRANPQLELNLLLLELDDQERQTQERLLRLQQEVNTCEQQILGLVSEIRRWRDRIQTAMAAQRPDLVELAQQREAELRRRGEQLWTQRLNALHQIPLTQQLLQKIRDRRQEVMNRVPTTSAPPPPPPPPPRISSDLNDPIEAEFRRLELQTALEELKRSMGL
;
A
#
# COMPACT_ATOMS: atom_id res chain seq x y z
N MET A 1 33.01 -10.01 10.95
CA MET A 1 31.58 -10.11 10.57
C MET A 1 30.69 -10.73 11.68
N SER A 2 31.06 -10.66 12.98
CA SER A 2 30.23 -11.15 14.11
C SER A 2 29.58 -9.99 14.87
N PHE A 3 30.36 -8.96 15.20
CA PHE A 3 29.93 -7.81 16.00
C PHE A 3 28.65 -7.11 15.51
N PHE A 4 28.50 -6.89 14.20
CA PHE A 4 27.27 -6.30 13.64
C PHE A 4 26.05 -7.21 13.78
N ARG A 5 26.25 -8.54 13.78
CA ARG A 5 25.16 -9.52 13.96
C ARG A 5 24.75 -9.59 15.43
N ASP A 6 25.71 -9.54 16.34
CA ASP A 6 25.51 -9.54 17.78
C ASP A 6 24.83 -8.23 18.26
N LEU A 7 25.17 -7.09 17.63
CA LEU A 7 24.49 -5.81 17.84
C LEU A 7 23.03 -5.85 17.35
N ASN A 8 22.79 -6.43 16.17
CA ASN A 8 21.44 -6.54 15.61
C ASN A 8 20.54 -7.40 16.51
N ALA A 9 21.04 -8.54 16.97
CA ALA A 9 20.32 -9.42 17.89
C ALA A 9 20.07 -8.77 19.26
N PHE A 10 21.03 -8.00 19.78
CA PHE A 10 20.84 -7.23 21.02
C PHE A 10 19.78 -6.13 20.86
N LEU A 11 19.77 -5.42 19.74
CA LEU A 11 18.76 -4.41 19.44
C LEU A 11 17.38 -5.04 19.27
N GLU A 12 17.26 -6.17 18.57
CA GLU A 12 16.02 -6.94 18.47
C GLU A 12 15.49 -7.34 19.86
N GLN A 13 16.34 -7.91 20.71
CA GLN A 13 15.97 -8.31 22.07
C GLN A 13 15.51 -7.12 22.93
N LYS A 14 16.23 -6.00 22.87
CA LYS A 14 15.85 -4.79 23.61
C LYS A 14 14.59 -4.13 23.07
N LEU A 15 14.37 -4.21 21.77
CA LEU A 15 13.19 -3.67 21.11
C LEU A 15 11.96 -4.54 21.44
N GLU A 16 12.12 -5.85 21.53
CA GLU A 16 11.08 -6.78 21.96
C GLU A 16 10.73 -6.62 23.45
N ASP A 17 11.73 -6.46 24.31
CA ASP A 17 11.55 -6.11 25.73
C ASP A 17 10.85 -4.74 25.88
N PHE A 18 11.20 -3.76 25.04
CA PHE A 18 10.60 -2.43 25.03
C PHE A 18 9.16 -2.42 24.52
N ILE A 19 8.82 -3.22 23.49
CA ILE A 19 7.45 -3.41 23.01
C ILE A 19 6.60 -4.07 24.10
N ARG A 20 7.10 -5.14 24.76
CA ARG A 20 6.39 -5.80 25.86
C ARG A 20 6.13 -4.88 27.04
N ALA A 21 7.05 -3.96 27.33
CA ALA A 21 6.87 -2.97 28.38
C ALA A 21 5.87 -1.85 28.03
N ASN A 22 5.50 -1.72 26.75
CA ASN A 22 4.66 -0.62 26.24
C ASN A 22 3.55 -1.17 25.31
N PRO A 23 2.42 -1.66 25.85
CA PRO A 23 1.33 -2.23 25.06
C PRO A 23 0.71 -1.25 24.05
N GLN A 24 0.86 0.06 24.27
CA GLN A 24 0.44 1.08 23.31
C GLN A 24 1.29 1.08 22.04
N LEU A 25 2.59 0.76 22.13
CA LEU A 25 3.47 0.67 20.95
C LEU A 25 3.08 -0.51 20.06
N GLU A 26 2.71 -1.65 20.66
CA GLU A 26 2.22 -2.81 19.91
C GLU A 26 0.94 -2.47 19.12
N LEU A 27 -0.01 -1.74 19.74
CA LEU A 27 -1.21 -1.27 19.05
C LEU A 27 -0.89 -0.29 17.92
N ASN A 28 0.08 0.61 18.11
CA ASN A 28 0.52 1.55 17.08
C ASN A 28 1.22 0.85 15.90
N LEU A 29 2.05 -0.16 16.17
CA LEU A 29 2.66 -1.00 15.13
C LEU A 29 1.58 -1.74 14.33
N LEU A 30 0.59 -2.32 15.01
CA LEU A 30 -0.51 -3.00 14.36
C LEU A 30 -1.37 -2.03 13.52
N LEU A 31 -1.54 -0.77 13.93
CA LEU A 31 -2.18 0.25 13.11
C LEU A 31 -1.39 0.58 11.84
N LEU A 32 -0.06 0.64 11.91
CA LEU A 32 0.80 0.87 10.75
C LEU A 32 0.70 -0.30 9.76
N GLU A 33 0.72 -1.55 10.26
CA GLU A 33 0.53 -2.74 9.42
C GLU A 33 -0.84 -2.75 8.75
N LEU A 34 -1.91 -2.41 9.48
CA LEU A 34 -3.26 -2.34 8.91
C LEU A 34 -3.40 -1.23 7.87
N ASP A 35 -2.73 -0.09 8.05
CA ASP A 35 -2.71 1.00 7.06
C ASP A 35 -1.97 0.59 5.78
N ASP A 36 -0.85 -0.12 5.90
CA ASP A 36 -0.13 -0.68 4.75
C ASP A 36 -0.95 -1.75 4.03
N GLN A 37 -1.55 -2.69 4.76
CA GLN A 37 -2.46 -3.70 4.20
C GLN A 37 -3.67 -3.06 3.51
N GLU A 38 -4.23 -1.99 4.08
CA GLU A 38 -5.32 -1.23 3.47
C GLU A 38 -4.87 -0.66 2.12
N ARG A 39 -3.72 0.03 2.08
CA ARG A 39 -3.17 0.61 0.84
C ARG A 39 -2.91 -0.45 -0.22
N GLN A 40 -2.25 -1.54 0.13
CA GLN A 40 -1.98 -2.65 -0.80
C GLN A 40 -3.27 -3.27 -1.35
N THR A 41 -4.29 -3.42 -0.50
CA THR A 41 -5.59 -3.96 -0.91
C THR A 41 -6.33 -2.99 -1.83
N GLN A 42 -6.25 -1.68 -1.59
CA GLN A 42 -6.78 -0.65 -2.48
C GLN A 42 -6.07 -0.64 -3.84
N GLU A 43 -4.74 -0.71 -3.86
CA GLU A 43 -3.97 -0.82 -5.10
C GLU A 43 -4.35 -2.07 -5.90
N ARG A 44 -4.49 -3.21 -5.21
CA ARG A 44 -4.95 -4.45 -5.85
C ARG A 44 -6.32 -4.29 -6.49
N LEU A 45 -7.25 -3.64 -5.79
CA LEU A 45 -8.59 -3.36 -6.32
C LEU A 45 -8.53 -2.50 -7.59
N LEU A 46 -7.71 -1.45 -7.59
CA LEU A 46 -7.52 -0.58 -8.75
C LEU A 46 -6.90 -1.36 -9.93
N ARG A 47 -5.89 -2.19 -9.67
CA ARG A 47 -5.27 -3.04 -10.71
C ARG A 47 -6.28 -4.00 -11.33
N LEU A 48 -7.12 -4.66 -10.53
CA LEU A 48 -8.17 -5.55 -11.02
C LEU A 48 -9.19 -4.80 -11.91
N GLN A 49 -9.59 -3.59 -11.52
CA GLN A 49 -10.50 -2.77 -12.33
C GLN A 49 -9.85 -2.34 -13.67
N GLN A 50 -8.58 -1.95 -13.63
CA GLN A 50 -7.81 -1.62 -14.84
C GLN A 50 -7.64 -2.83 -15.76
N GLU A 51 -7.41 -4.02 -15.20
CA GLU A 51 -7.32 -5.27 -15.95
C GLU A 51 -8.62 -5.59 -16.67
N VAL A 52 -9.78 -5.44 -16.00
CA VAL A 52 -11.10 -5.61 -16.62
C VAL A 52 -11.26 -4.66 -17.81
N ASN A 53 -10.99 -3.36 -17.61
CA ASN A 53 -11.12 -2.35 -18.67
C ASN A 53 -10.18 -2.64 -19.85
N THR A 54 -8.96 -3.06 -19.58
CA THR A 54 -7.96 -3.40 -20.60
C THR A 54 -8.41 -4.62 -21.41
N CYS A 55 -8.90 -5.67 -20.74
CA CYS A 55 -9.45 -6.84 -21.42
C CYS A 55 -10.64 -6.46 -22.30
N GLU A 56 -11.55 -5.62 -21.82
CA GLU A 56 -12.71 -5.15 -22.60
C GLU A 56 -12.28 -4.41 -23.86
N GLN A 57 -11.34 -3.47 -23.77
CA GLN A 57 -10.81 -2.75 -24.92
C GLN A 57 -10.17 -3.70 -25.95
N GLN A 58 -9.39 -4.67 -25.47
CA GLN A 58 -8.75 -5.66 -26.33
C GLN A 58 -9.77 -6.59 -27.00
N ILE A 59 -10.82 -7.02 -26.27
CA ILE A 59 -11.91 -7.82 -26.83
C ILE A 59 -12.65 -7.05 -27.92
N LEU A 60 -12.98 -5.78 -27.70
CA LEU A 60 -13.62 -4.94 -28.71
C LEU A 60 -12.77 -4.80 -29.97
N GLY A 61 -11.44 -4.63 -29.81
CA GLY A 61 -10.48 -4.65 -30.91
C GLY A 61 -10.52 -5.97 -31.69
N LEU A 62 -10.45 -7.10 -31.00
CA LEU A 62 -10.49 -8.43 -31.62
C LEU A 62 -11.81 -8.69 -32.36
N VAL A 63 -12.95 -8.23 -31.84
CA VAL A 63 -14.23 -8.37 -32.53
C VAL A 63 -14.21 -7.67 -33.89
N SER A 64 -13.58 -6.49 -33.97
CA SER A 64 -13.43 -5.78 -35.25
C SER A 64 -12.52 -6.52 -36.23
N GLU A 65 -11.44 -7.12 -35.73
CA GLU A 65 -10.50 -7.91 -36.56
C GLU A 65 -11.14 -9.21 -37.06
N ILE A 66 -11.88 -9.92 -36.20
CA ILE A 66 -12.61 -11.14 -36.56
C ILE A 66 -13.63 -10.83 -37.66
N ARG A 67 -14.37 -9.72 -37.54
CA ARG A 67 -15.31 -9.28 -38.60
C ARG A 67 -14.59 -9.08 -39.93
N ARG A 68 -13.46 -8.37 -39.92
CA ARG A 68 -12.65 -8.11 -41.13
C ARG A 68 -12.16 -9.41 -41.78
N TRP A 69 -11.70 -10.38 -40.99
CA TRP A 69 -11.27 -11.68 -41.52
C TRP A 69 -12.43 -12.50 -42.05
N ARG A 70 -13.59 -12.43 -41.41
CA ARG A 70 -14.81 -13.08 -41.90
C ARG A 70 -15.25 -12.54 -43.26
N ASP A 71 -15.19 -11.23 -43.46
CA ASP A 71 -15.49 -10.62 -44.78
C ASP A 71 -14.46 -11.04 -45.84
N ARG A 72 -13.18 -11.17 -45.47
CA ARG A 72 -12.13 -11.68 -46.36
C ARG A 72 -12.34 -13.14 -46.73
N ILE A 73 -12.78 -13.97 -45.80
CA ILE A 73 -13.14 -15.37 -46.07
C ILE A 73 -14.28 -15.42 -47.09
N GLN A 74 -15.33 -14.62 -46.91
CA GLN A 74 -16.43 -14.52 -47.88
C GLN A 74 -15.98 -14.08 -49.26
N THR A 75 -15.09 -13.09 -49.33
CA THR A 75 -14.52 -12.61 -50.59
C THR A 75 -13.66 -13.69 -51.28
N ALA A 76 -12.84 -14.42 -50.52
CA ALA A 76 -11.98 -15.49 -51.05
C ALA A 76 -12.80 -16.71 -51.51
N MET A 77 -13.91 -17.02 -50.82
CA MET A 77 -14.87 -18.05 -51.24
C MET A 77 -15.53 -17.67 -52.57
N ALA A 78 -15.98 -16.41 -52.71
CA ALA A 78 -16.58 -15.93 -53.97
C ALA A 78 -15.58 -15.96 -55.14
N ALA A 79 -14.29 -15.72 -54.87
CA ALA A 79 -13.21 -15.80 -55.85
C ALA A 79 -12.70 -17.24 -56.12
N GLN A 80 -13.31 -18.27 -55.52
CA GLN A 80 -12.93 -19.69 -55.67
C GLN A 80 -11.45 -19.98 -55.38
N ARG A 81 -10.85 -19.28 -54.40
CA ARG A 81 -9.46 -19.51 -53.96
C ARG A 81 -9.42 -20.23 -52.60
N PRO A 82 -9.47 -21.58 -52.57
CA PRO A 82 -9.54 -22.34 -51.31
C PRO A 82 -8.31 -22.13 -50.42
N ASP A 83 -7.10 -21.97 -51.01
CA ASP A 83 -5.87 -21.74 -50.25
C ASP A 83 -5.96 -20.49 -49.36
N LEU A 84 -6.59 -19.42 -49.87
CA LEU A 84 -6.79 -18.17 -49.12
C LEU A 84 -7.89 -18.29 -48.07
N VAL A 85 -8.91 -19.10 -48.34
CA VAL A 85 -9.99 -19.38 -47.39
C VAL A 85 -9.43 -20.12 -46.17
N GLU A 86 -8.62 -21.16 -46.38
CA GLU A 86 -8.03 -21.94 -45.31
C GLU A 86 -7.12 -21.09 -44.42
N LEU A 87 -6.21 -20.30 -45.02
CA LEU A 87 -5.34 -19.40 -44.28
C LEU A 87 -6.12 -18.36 -43.48
N ALA A 88 -7.17 -17.78 -44.06
CA ALA A 88 -8.00 -16.79 -43.36
C ALA A 88 -8.82 -17.42 -42.22
N GLN A 89 -9.30 -18.65 -42.37
CA GLN A 89 -9.99 -19.39 -41.31
C GLN A 89 -9.05 -19.73 -40.14
N GLN A 90 -7.80 -20.12 -40.43
CA GLN A 90 -6.79 -20.33 -39.39
C GLN A 90 -6.55 -19.03 -38.59
N ARG A 91 -6.41 -17.89 -39.27
CA ARG A 91 -6.28 -16.57 -38.61
C ARG A 91 -7.50 -16.21 -37.77
N GLU A 92 -8.71 -16.46 -38.26
CA GLU A 92 -9.93 -16.23 -37.49
C GLU A 92 -9.97 -17.12 -36.23
N ALA A 93 -9.56 -18.39 -36.33
CA ALA A 93 -9.50 -19.31 -35.21
C ALA A 93 -8.48 -18.87 -34.15
N GLU A 94 -7.30 -18.37 -34.57
CA GLU A 94 -6.30 -17.77 -33.67
C GLU A 94 -6.88 -16.57 -32.90
N LEU A 95 -7.55 -15.65 -33.60
CA LEU A 95 -8.17 -14.48 -32.99
C LEU A 95 -9.29 -14.87 -32.00
N ARG A 96 -10.09 -15.87 -32.33
CA ARG A 96 -11.12 -16.40 -31.43
C ARG A 96 -10.53 -17.00 -30.15
N ARG A 97 -9.48 -17.82 -30.26
CA ARG A 97 -8.77 -18.38 -29.10
C ARG A 97 -8.20 -17.28 -28.20
N ARG A 98 -7.62 -16.23 -28.79
CA ARG A 98 -7.14 -15.06 -28.04
C ARG A 98 -8.29 -14.33 -27.34
N GLY A 99 -9.43 -14.19 -28.01
CA GLY A 99 -10.64 -13.62 -27.41
C GLY A 99 -11.14 -14.42 -26.21
N GLU A 100 -11.14 -15.75 -26.29
CA GLU A 100 -11.52 -16.64 -25.19
C GLU A 100 -10.59 -16.50 -23.97
N GLN A 101 -9.28 -16.39 -24.20
CA GLN A 101 -8.29 -16.15 -23.14
C GLN A 101 -8.55 -14.82 -22.42
N LEU A 102 -8.76 -13.74 -23.17
CA LEU A 102 -9.07 -12.42 -22.59
C LEU A 102 -10.40 -12.40 -21.85
N TRP A 103 -11.40 -13.12 -22.36
CA TRP A 103 -12.68 -13.26 -21.69
C TRP A 103 -12.54 -13.98 -20.35
N THR A 104 -11.76 -15.07 -20.33
CA THR A 104 -11.47 -15.83 -19.10
C THR A 104 -10.72 -14.96 -18.09
N GLN A 105 -9.72 -14.20 -18.54
CA GLN A 105 -8.99 -13.24 -17.70
C GLN A 105 -9.93 -12.20 -17.09
N ARG A 106 -10.78 -11.59 -17.91
CA ARG A 106 -11.79 -10.61 -17.47
C ARG A 106 -12.73 -11.20 -16.42
N LEU A 107 -13.24 -12.41 -16.64
CA LEU A 107 -14.13 -13.08 -15.70
C LEU A 107 -13.44 -13.33 -14.36
N ASN A 108 -12.18 -13.80 -14.37
CA ASN A 108 -11.41 -14.00 -13.15
C ASN A 108 -11.20 -12.69 -12.39
N ALA A 109 -10.84 -11.60 -13.08
CA ALA A 109 -10.69 -10.29 -12.46
C ALA A 109 -12.01 -9.79 -11.85
N LEU A 110 -13.13 -9.94 -12.57
CA LEU A 110 -14.47 -9.58 -12.08
C LEU A 110 -14.88 -10.37 -10.84
N HIS A 111 -14.56 -11.66 -10.76
CA HIS A 111 -14.82 -12.47 -9.57
C HIS A 111 -13.97 -12.05 -8.36
N GLN A 112 -12.74 -11.56 -8.57
CA GLN A 112 -11.86 -11.13 -7.48
C GLN A 112 -12.20 -9.76 -6.91
N ILE A 113 -12.81 -8.86 -7.69
CA ILE A 113 -13.20 -7.51 -7.26
C ILE A 113 -14.06 -7.53 -5.98
N PRO A 114 -15.22 -8.23 -5.91
CA PRO A 114 -16.06 -8.21 -4.71
C PRO A 114 -15.36 -8.84 -3.49
N LEU A 115 -14.54 -9.88 -3.69
CA LEU A 115 -13.75 -10.50 -2.62
C LEU A 115 -12.73 -9.50 -2.05
N THR A 116 -12.06 -8.75 -2.91
CA THR A 116 -11.07 -7.72 -2.52
C THR A 116 -11.76 -6.55 -1.82
N GLN A 117 -12.96 -6.15 -2.25
CA GLN A 117 -13.75 -5.12 -1.57
C GLN A 117 -14.18 -5.56 -0.17
N GLN A 118 -14.62 -6.81 -0.02
CA GLN A 118 -14.97 -7.36 1.30
C GLN A 118 -13.75 -7.43 2.23
N LEU A 119 -12.59 -7.82 1.71
CA LEU A 119 -11.33 -7.82 2.47
C LEU A 119 -10.98 -6.40 2.93
N LEU A 120 -11.08 -5.42 2.02
CA LEU A 120 -10.81 -4.01 2.34
C LEU A 120 -11.71 -3.50 3.47
N GLN A 121 -13.00 -3.84 3.45
CA GLN A 121 -13.91 -3.48 4.54
C GLN A 121 -13.50 -4.10 5.87
N LYS A 122 -13.17 -5.40 5.88
CA LYS A 122 -12.70 -6.07 7.09
C LYS A 122 -11.42 -5.44 7.67
N ILE A 123 -10.49 -5.02 6.81
CA ILE A 123 -9.27 -4.32 7.24
C ILE A 123 -9.62 -2.96 7.86
N ARG A 124 -10.55 -2.21 7.25
CA ARG A 124 -11.02 -0.93 7.79
C ARG A 124 -11.72 -1.07 9.14
N ASP A 125 -12.61 -2.05 9.27
CA ASP A 125 -13.30 -2.34 10.53
C ASP A 125 -12.29 -2.70 11.63
N ARG A 126 -11.32 -3.56 11.29
CA ARG A 126 -10.26 -3.95 12.22
C ARG A 126 -9.39 -2.76 12.62
N ARG A 127 -9.06 -1.87 11.69
CA ARG A 127 -8.30 -0.64 11.97
C ARG A 127 -9.06 0.27 12.92
N GLN A 128 -10.36 0.46 12.71
CA GLN A 128 -11.20 1.27 13.60
C GLN A 128 -11.27 0.65 15.00
N GLU A 129 -11.43 -0.67 15.10
CA GLU A 129 -11.41 -1.38 16.37
C GLU A 129 -10.10 -1.15 17.13
N VAL A 130 -8.96 -1.27 16.45
CA VAL A 130 -7.63 -1.07 17.05
C VAL A 130 -7.44 0.39 17.45
N MET A 131 -7.86 1.33 16.61
CA MET A 131 -7.76 2.77 16.89
C MET A 131 -8.58 3.16 18.13
N ASN A 132 -9.76 2.56 18.31
CA ASN A 132 -10.58 2.76 19.51
C ASN A 132 -9.98 2.10 20.77
N ARG A 133 -9.13 1.08 20.59
CA ARG A 133 -8.42 0.39 21.68
C ARG A 133 -7.11 1.05 22.05
N VAL A 134 -6.53 1.90 21.19
CA VAL A 134 -5.42 2.77 21.60
C VAL A 134 -6.00 3.74 22.62
N PRO A 135 -5.66 3.62 23.91
CA PRO A 135 -6.08 4.61 24.88
C PRO A 135 -5.51 5.95 24.41
N THR A 136 -6.37 6.96 24.26
CA THR A 136 -5.94 8.37 24.29
C THR A 136 -5.32 8.63 25.66
N THR A 137 -4.09 8.18 25.87
CA THR A 137 -3.20 8.76 26.88
C THR A 137 -2.68 10.08 26.32
N SER A 138 -3.63 10.99 26.06
CA SER A 138 -3.45 12.39 26.32
C SER A 138 -3.81 12.63 27.79
N ALA A 139 -3.24 11.84 28.70
CA ALA A 139 -2.84 12.44 29.95
C ALA A 139 -1.57 13.22 29.58
N PRO A 140 -1.57 14.57 29.66
CA PRO A 140 -0.31 15.27 29.70
C PRO A 140 0.54 14.56 30.77
N PRO A 141 1.86 14.39 30.58
CA PRO A 141 2.71 14.01 31.69
C PRO A 141 2.30 14.88 32.88
N PRO A 142 2.10 14.32 34.09
CA PRO A 142 1.78 15.14 35.25
C PRO A 142 2.77 16.30 35.26
N PRO A 143 2.29 17.56 35.36
CA PRO A 143 3.18 18.71 35.29
C PRO A 143 4.33 18.41 36.25
N PRO A 144 5.60 18.57 35.82
CA PRO A 144 6.72 18.40 36.72
C PRO A 144 6.43 19.19 37.99
N PRO A 145 6.74 18.65 39.19
CA PRO A 145 6.48 19.35 40.44
C PRO A 145 7.01 20.77 40.29
N PRO A 146 6.22 21.80 40.64
CA PRO A 146 6.57 23.18 40.33
C PRO A 146 7.97 23.43 40.88
N PRO A 147 8.91 23.98 40.07
CA PRO A 147 10.17 24.43 40.62
C PRO A 147 9.86 25.42 41.75
N PRO A 148 10.71 25.50 42.80
CA PRO A 148 10.52 26.47 43.86
C PRO A 148 10.27 27.84 43.21
N ARG A 149 9.12 28.45 43.54
CA ARG A 149 8.66 29.68 42.92
C ARG A 149 9.69 30.77 43.15
N ILE A 150 10.52 31.01 42.14
CA ILE A 150 11.22 32.26 41.98
C ILE A 150 10.40 33.01 40.94
N SER A 151 9.77 34.08 41.40
CA SER A 151 8.94 34.96 40.61
C SER A 151 9.77 35.56 39.47
N SER A 152 9.57 35.11 38.24
CA SER A 152 10.00 35.85 37.05
C SER A 152 8.90 35.80 35.99
N ASP A 153 8.58 36.99 35.49
CA ASP A 153 7.44 37.30 34.64
C ASP A 153 7.40 36.45 33.36
N LEU A 154 6.23 35.87 33.10
CA LEU A 154 5.91 34.94 32.01
C LEU A 154 5.85 35.60 30.61
N ASN A 155 6.45 36.77 30.41
CA ASN A 155 6.37 37.48 29.13
C ASN A 155 7.67 38.20 28.70
N ASP A 156 8.81 37.80 29.26
CA ASP A 156 10.10 38.38 28.87
C ASP A 156 10.68 37.68 27.62
N PRO A 157 10.81 38.37 26.47
CA PRO A 157 11.36 37.79 25.25
C PRO A 157 12.81 37.32 25.41
N ILE A 158 13.57 37.83 26.39
CA ILE A 158 14.96 37.44 26.66
C ILE A 158 15.04 36.01 27.21
N GLU A 159 14.09 35.63 28.05
CA GLU A 159 14.01 34.28 28.63
C GLU A 159 13.75 33.22 27.54
N ALA A 160 13.01 33.58 26.50
CA ALA A 160 12.77 32.71 25.35
C ALA A 160 14.03 32.46 24.51
N GLU A 161 14.92 33.46 24.41
CA GLU A 161 16.21 33.30 23.72
C GLU A 161 17.18 32.43 24.53
N PHE A 162 17.22 32.60 25.86
CA PHE A 162 18.03 31.75 26.73
C PHE A 162 17.62 30.28 26.65
N ARG A 163 16.31 29.99 26.67
CA ARG A 163 15.81 28.61 26.49
C ARG A 163 16.21 27.99 25.16
N ARG A 164 16.26 28.78 24.08
CA ARG A 164 16.74 28.28 22.77
C ARG A 164 18.23 27.95 22.81
N LEU A 165 19.03 28.77 23.49
CA LEU A 165 20.46 28.58 23.61
C LEU A 165 20.80 27.37 24.49
N GLU A 166 20.05 27.16 25.58
CA GLU A 166 20.17 25.97 26.44
C GLU A 166 19.81 24.68 25.69
N LEU A 167 18.74 24.70 24.89
CA LEU A 167 18.36 23.56 24.04
C LEU A 167 19.43 23.22 23.00
N GLN A 168 20.04 24.24 22.38
CA GLN A 168 21.15 24.03 21.43
C GLN A 168 22.38 23.45 22.11
N THR A 169 22.72 23.96 23.29
CA THR A 169 23.88 23.47 24.07
C THR A 169 23.67 22.01 24.49
N ALA A 170 22.48 21.66 24.98
CA ALA A 170 22.14 20.29 25.34
C ALA A 170 22.21 19.34 24.14
N LEU A 171 21.84 19.80 22.94
CA LEU A 171 21.90 19.01 21.71
C LEU A 171 23.37 18.81 21.26
N GLU A 172 24.21 19.83 21.40
CA GLU A 172 25.65 19.72 21.15
C GLU A 172 26.37 18.79 22.15
N GLU A 173 26.00 18.83 23.43
CA GLU A 173 26.51 17.91 24.44
C GLU A 173 26.10 16.47 24.14
N LEU A 174 24.86 16.26 23.70
CA LEU A 174 24.37 14.95 23.30
C LEU A 174 25.09 14.44 22.05
N LYS A 175 25.32 15.32 21.07
CA LYS A 175 26.12 15.01 19.87
C LYS A 175 27.57 14.65 20.22
N ARG A 176 28.21 15.39 21.13
CA ARG A 176 29.54 15.08 21.67
C ARG A 176 29.57 13.76 22.44
N SER A 177 28.54 13.48 23.24
CA SER A 177 28.42 12.22 24.00
C SER A 177 28.21 11.00 23.10
N MET A 178 27.63 11.20 21.91
CA MET A 178 27.47 10.17 20.88
C MET A 178 28.67 10.09 19.91
N GLY A 179 29.71 10.90 20.11
CA GLY A 179 30.96 10.81 19.36
C GLY A 179 30.85 11.20 17.87
N LEU A 180 29.93 12.11 17.52
CA LEU A 180 29.81 12.73 16.19
C LEU A 180 30.35 14.16 16.15
#